data_AF-A0A7W7U5R3-F1
#
_entry.id   AF-A0A7W7U5R3-F1
#
_cell.length_a   1.000
_cell.length_b   1.000
_cell.length_c   1.000
_cell.angle_alpha   90.00
_cell.angle_beta   90.00
_cell.angle_gamma   90.00
#
_symmetry.space_group_name_H-M   'P 1'
#
loop_
_entity.id
_entity.type
_entity.pdbx_description
1 polymer ?
#
loop_
_entity_poly.entity_id
_entity_poly.type
_entity_poly.pdbx_seq_one_letter_code
_entity_poly.pdbx_strand_id
1 'polypeptide(L)'
;MTGEPTPSRITDALLPPDPPATETTTRLRRVPPAATAPRPAAVPPTATAPRPAAVPPAMPPRPTAAPVAATGAATRPTPGPVRPATGPAVAGHPATGRAGVGAATVPAPFYRGPGALPPEVPVEVTARLRVVRERQVGRTVAVAACAVLGFGLIGGALAGVWLAAAEPGKPVEPVGYTEAKDLWHDAPVDTLFPRTLTGPGAGPGGADRTWTRIVVAPDAACAPAVLPKGLLATVEPLGCERVLRATYTDATASSVITVGLVFTRADAPTQRTLGQDLTTRLGADVPPALAGPGTVAARFGAPQRAAWWLNAPADLPVVVTAVSGFADGRTVEGGPVPADRAMTANRTDATAQSGLGHEAKGITERLVRLLRTAATTAAKENAR
;
A
#
# COMPACT_ATOMS: atom_id res chain seq x y z
N MET A 1 33.80 -30.54 -74.48
CA MET A 1 32.86 -29.50 -74.94
C MET A 1 31.83 -29.40 -73.84
N THR A 2 31.80 -28.39 -72.99
CA THR A 2 31.57 -26.97 -73.26
C THR A 2 32.28 -26.12 -72.21
N GLY A 3 32.97 -25.07 -72.66
CA GLY A 3 33.76 -24.17 -71.82
C GLY A 3 32.92 -23.12 -71.10
N GLU A 4 33.37 -22.78 -69.91
CA GLU A 4 32.88 -21.68 -69.07
C GLU A 4 33.86 -20.49 -69.22
N PRO A 5 33.39 -19.27 -69.54
CA PRO A 5 34.27 -18.12 -69.72
C PRO A 5 34.44 -17.28 -68.45
N THR A 6 35.66 -16.73 -68.35
CA THR A 6 36.24 -15.80 -67.37
C THR A 6 35.43 -14.51 -67.12
N PRO A 7 35.48 -13.90 -65.91
CA PRO A 7 34.69 -12.71 -65.58
C PRO A 7 35.36 -11.37 -65.97
N SER A 8 34.54 -10.44 -66.46
CA SER A 8 34.88 -9.02 -66.69
C SER A 8 34.67 -8.17 -65.44
N ARG A 9 35.63 -7.27 -65.18
CA ARG A 9 35.60 -6.17 -64.20
C ARG A 9 34.77 -4.98 -64.70
N ILE A 10 34.55 -4.02 -63.76
CA ILE A 10 34.09 -2.62 -63.86
C ILE A 10 32.63 -2.52 -63.38
N THR A 11 32.27 -1.84 -62.27
CA THR A 11 32.66 -0.49 -61.81
C THR A 11 32.42 -0.32 -60.31
N ASP A 12 33.33 0.40 -59.65
CA ASP A 12 33.14 1.11 -58.37
C ASP A 12 31.98 2.10 -58.42
N ALA A 13 31.11 2.11 -57.40
CA ALA A 13 30.56 3.31 -56.76
C ALA A 13 29.59 2.97 -55.62
N LEU A 14 29.67 3.75 -54.54
CA LEU A 14 28.81 3.83 -53.34
C LEU A 14 29.12 2.89 -52.16
N LEU A 15 30.25 3.17 -51.49
CA LEU A 15 30.35 3.01 -50.03
C LEU A 15 30.08 4.37 -49.34
N PRO A 16 29.32 4.43 -48.24
CA PRO A 16 29.14 5.65 -47.44
C PRO A 16 30.45 6.04 -46.70
N PRO A 17 30.65 7.32 -46.37
CA PRO A 17 31.89 7.79 -45.73
C PRO A 17 32.00 7.33 -44.26
N ASP A 18 33.24 7.04 -43.85
CA ASP A 18 33.61 6.68 -42.48
C ASP A 18 33.33 7.81 -41.46
N PRO A 19 33.04 7.46 -40.18
CA PRO A 19 32.87 8.46 -39.11
C PRO A 19 34.22 9.11 -38.74
N PRO A 20 34.24 10.41 -38.37
CA PRO A 20 35.48 11.10 -38.04
C PRO A 20 36.08 10.60 -36.71
N ALA A 21 37.41 10.49 -36.71
CA ALA A 21 38.24 10.05 -35.60
C ALA A 21 38.16 10.98 -34.38
N THR A 22 38.16 10.35 -33.19
CA THR A 22 38.19 10.99 -31.87
C THR A 22 39.55 11.64 -31.60
N GLU A 23 39.63 12.98 -31.59
CA GLU A 23 40.81 13.70 -31.12
C GLU A 23 40.82 13.80 -29.59
N THR A 24 41.77 13.10 -28.97
CA THR A 24 42.21 13.33 -27.59
C THR A 24 43.28 14.42 -27.61
N THR A 25 42.94 15.64 -27.21
CA THR A 25 43.97 16.64 -26.86
C THR A 25 43.52 17.55 -25.71
N THR A 26 44.17 17.35 -24.56
CA THR A 26 44.17 18.22 -23.39
C THR A 26 44.81 19.57 -23.74
N ARG A 27 44.01 20.62 -23.98
CA ARG A 27 44.44 22.03 -23.85
C ARG A 27 43.31 22.91 -23.34
N LEU A 28 43.50 23.50 -22.16
CA LEU A 28 42.65 24.51 -21.55
C LEU A 28 42.41 25.69 -22.52
N ARG A 29 41.16 25.89 -22.95
CA ARG A 29 40.73 27.07 -23.71
C ARG A 29 40.29 28.18 -22.75
N ARG A 30 40.81 29.38 -22.99
CA ARG A 30 40.52 30.62 -22.26
C ARG A 30 39.07 31.07 -22.51
N VAL A 31 38.32 31.35 -21.44
CA VAL A 31 36.94 31.85 -21.47
C VAL A 31 36.92 33.32 -21.93
N PRO A 32 36.16 33.70 -22.97
CA PRO A 32 35.95 35.10 -23.33
C PRO A 32 34.96 35.80 -22.37
N PRO A 33 35.10 37.11 -22.09
CA PRO A 33 34.21 37.81 -21.18
C PRO A 33 32.79 37.97 -21.75
N ALA A 34 31.82 37.99 -20.83
CA ALA A 34 30.39 38.01 -21.10
C ALA A 34 29.95 39.14 -22.05
N ALA A 35 29.19 38.77 -23.08
CA ALA A 35 28.50 39.72 -23.95
C ALA A 35 27.34 40.38 -23.19
N THR A 36 27.28 41.71 -23.28
CA THR A 36 26.23 42.58 -22.73
C THR A 36 24.84 42.21 -23.27
N ALA A 37 23.85 42.11 -22.38
CA ALA A 37 22.47 41.82 -22.74
C ALA A 37 21.86 42.92 -23.66
N PRO A 38 21.09 42.57 -24.70
CA PRO A 38 20.40 43.56 -25.52
C PRO A 38 19.21 44.18 -24.76
N ARG A 39 19.09 45.51 -24.89
CA ARG A 39 18.01 46.34 -24.35
C ARG A 39 16.65 45.93 -24.93
N PRO A 40 15.56 45.85 -24.14
CA PRO A 40 14.25 45.50 -24.68
C PRO A 40 13.74 46.59 -25.62
N ALA A 41 13.22 46.16 -26.78
CA ALA A 41 12.55 47.01 -27.75
C ALA A 41 11.23 47.55 -27.17
N ALA A 42 10.93 48.83 -27.45
CA ALA A 42 9.69 49.48 -27.08
C ALA A 42 8.50 48.86 -27.82
N VAL A 43 7.45 48.52 -27.08
CA VAL A 43 6.18 48.01 -27.61
C VAL A 43 5.38 49.17 -28.23
N PRO A 44 4.94 49.09 -29.49
CA PRO A 44 4.04 50.10 -30.06
C PRO A 44 2.62 49.98 -29.44
N PRO A 45 1.86 51.07 -29.29
CA PRO A 45 0.52 51.02 -28.74
C PRO A 45 -0.42 50.22 -29.65
N THR A 46 -1.04 49.18 -29.09
CA THR A 46 -2.04 48.35 -29.76
C THR A 46 -3.27 49.17 -30.13
N ALA A 47 -3.66 49.11 -31.41
CA ALA A 47 -4.91 49.67 -31.90
C ALA A 47 -6.12 49.07 -31.17
N THR A 48 -7.06 49.93 -30.78
CA THR A 48 -8.33 49.59 -30.15
C THR A 48 -9.17 48.66 -31.05
N ALA A 49 -9.54 47.49 -30.55
CA ALA A 49 -10.46 46.57 -31.22
C ALA A 49 -11.88 47.17 -31.31
N PRO A 50 -12.62 46.95 -32.41
CA PRO A 50 -14.00 47.41 -32.50
C PRO A 50 -14.93 46.60 -31.57
N ARG A 51 -15.87 47.33 -30.96
CA ARG A 51 -16.89 46.84 -30.03
C ARG A 51 -17.76 45.73 -30.66
N PRO A 52 -18.00 44.59 -29.98
CA PRO A 52 -18.92 43.58 -30.51
C PRO A 52 -20.35 44.10 -30.57
N ALA A 53 -21.04 43.82 -31.68
CA ALA A 53 -22.44 44.14 -31.89
C ALA A 53 -23.33 43.39 -30.89
N ALA A 54 -24.39 44.06 -30.43
CA ALA A 54 -25.37 43.50 -29.50
C ALA A 54 -26.10 42.29 -30.10
N VAL A 55 -26.11 41.18 -29.37
CA VAL A 55 -26.88 39.97 -29.68
C VAL A 55 -28.36 40.25 -29.34
N PRO A 56 -29.33 40.00 -30.24
CA PRO A 56 -30.74 40.16 -29.92
C PRO A 56 -31.19 39.06 -28.92
N PRO A 57 -32.16 39.34 -28.04
CA PRO A 57 -32.62 38.37 -27.04
C PRO A 57 -33.27 37.15 -27.69
N ALA A 58 -32.97 35.97 -27.14
CA ALA A 58 -33.51 34.68 -27.56
C ALA A 58 -35.03 34.60 -27.32
N MET A 59 -35.74 34.04 -28.31
CA MET A 59 -37.17 33.78 -28.26
C MET A 59 -37.48 32.68 -27.23
N PRO A 60 -38.58 32.76 -26.44
CA PRO A 60 -38.90 31.74 -25.46
C PRO A 60 -39.29 30.40 -26.13
N PRO A 61 -38.98 29.26 -25.50
CA PRO A 61 -39.32 27.96 -26.06
C PRO A 61 -40.83 27.71 -26.08
N ARG A 62 -41.30 27.13 -27.19
CA ARG A 62 -42.67 26.69 -27.40
C ARG A 62 -43.00 25.53 -26.45
N PRO A 63 -44.18 25.48 -25.80
CA PRO A 63 -44.55 24.36 -24.95
C PRO A 63 -44.71 23.07 -25.78
N THR A 64 -43.93 22.06 -25.45
CA THR A 64 -44.03 20.71 -26.03
C THR A 64 -45.29 20.02 -25.49
N ALA A 65 -46.07 19.44 -26.39
CA ALA A 65 -47.29 18.72 -26.09
C ALA A 65 -47.06 17.55 -25.10
N ALA A 66 -48.04 17.36 -24.22
CA ALA A 66 -48.10 16.26 -23.27
C ALA A 66 -48.07 14.88 -23.97
N PRO A 67 -47.42 13.86 -23.40
CA PRO A 67 -47.49 12.51 -23.94
C PRO A 67 -48.90 11.92 -23.71
N VAL A 68 -49.43 11.34 -24.78
CA VAL A 68 -50.69 10.59 -24.83
C VAL A 68 -50.61 9.39 -23.88
N ALA A 69 -51.65 9.23 -23.07
CA ALA A 69 -51.84 8.10 -22.18
C ALA A 69 -51.97 6.80 -22.99
N ALA A 70 -51.04 5.86 -22.78
CA ALA A 70 -51.21 4.47 -23.17
C ALA A 70 -51.93 3.73 -22.02
N THR A 71 -53.23 3.53 -22.21
CA THR A 71 -54.06 2.63 -21.41
C THR A 71 -53.62 1.19 -21.68
N GLY A 72 -52.85 0.62 -20.77
CA GLY A 72 -52.45 -0.79 -20.78
C GLY A 72 -52.59 -1.36 -19.38
N ALA A 73 -53.74 -1.95 -19.11
CA ALA A 73 -54.05 -2.60 -17.85
C ALA A 73 -53.16 -3.84 -17.63
N ALA A 74 -52.55 -3.88 -16.44
CA ALA A 74 -52.30 -5.02 -15.57
C ALA A 74 -52.18 -6.42 -16.19
N THR A 75 -51.03 -7.08 -15.99
CA THR A 75 -50.91 -8.15 -14.97
C THR A 75 -49.42 -8.31 -14.62
N ARG A 76 -49.06 -8.07 -13.35
CA ARG A 76 -47.72 -8.31 -12.80
C ARG A 76 -47.70 -9.75 -12.25
N PRO A 77 -46.74 -10.63 -12.59
CA PRO A 77 -46.58 -11.88 -11.87
C PRO A 77 -45.91 -11.58 -10.53
N THR A 78 -46.55 -12.01 -9.44
CA THR A 78 -45.96 -12.05 -8.10
C THR A 78 -44.81 -13.06 -8.05
N PRO A 79 -43.66 -12.76 -7.42
CA PRO A 79 -42.69 -13.79 -7.10
C PRO A 79 -43.22 -14.58 -5.89
N GLY A 80 -43.57 -15.85 -6.12
CA GLY A 80 -43.89 -16.77 -5.02
C GLY A 80 -42.65 -17.11 -4.18
N PRO A 81 -42.83 -17.59 -2.94
CA PRO A 81 -41.72 -17.96 -2.08
C PRO A 81 -41.02 -19.21 -2.63
N VAL A 82 -39.71 -19.13 -2.81
CA VAL A 82 -38.89 -20.26 -3.24
C VAL A 82 -38.76 -21.26 -2.09
N ARG A 83 -39.46 -22.38 -2.19
CA ARG A 83 -39.20 -23.60 -1.40
C ARG A 83 -38.04 -24.38 -2.03
N PRO A 84 -37.08 -24.92 -1.25
CA PRO A 84 -36.06 -25.80 -1.79
C PRO A 84 -36.61 -27.18 -2.13
N ALA A 85 -36.08 -27.77 -3.21
CA ALA A 85 -36.45 -29.08 -3.73
C ALA A 85 -36.02 -30.21 -2.78
N THR A 86 -36.96 -31.10 -2.47
CA THR A 86 -36.77 -32.37 -1.77
C THR A 86 -36.83 -33.53 -2.75
N GLY A 87 -35.88 -34.47 -2.62
CA GLY A 87 -36.04 -35.88 -2.99
C GLY A 87 -34.71 -36.65 -3.03
N PRO A 88 -34.67 -37.97 -2.74
CA PRO A 88 -35.50 -38.75 -1.81
C PRO A 88 -34.68 -39.39 -0.66
N ALA A 89 -35.41 -39.82 0.36
CA ALA A 89 -34.89 -40.47 1.56
C ALA A 89 -34.78 -42.00 1.40
N VAL A 90 -33.71 -42.59 1.96
CA VAL A 90 -33.76 -43.90 2.62
C VAL A 90 -32.91 -43.83 3.89
N ALA A 91 -33.46 -44.36 4.99
CA ALA A 91 -33.05 -44.17 6.37
C ALA A 91 -31.89 -45.07 6.84
N GLY A 92 -31.16 -44.62 7.87
CA GLY A 92 -30.36 -45.48 8.75
C GLY A 92 -29.27 -44.78 9.57
N HIS A 93 -29.63 -44.26 10.77
CA HIS A 93 -28.97 -44.35 12.10
C HIS A 93 -27.41 -44.19 12.30
N PRO A 94 -26.93 -43.88 13.54
CA PRO A 94 -26.19 -42.64 13.79
C PRO A 94 -24.66 -42.74 13.98
N ALA A 95 -24.03 -41.57 13.84
CA ALA A 95 -22.85 -41.05 14.56
C ALA A 95 -21.65 -41.99 14.84
N THR A 96 -20.70 -42.01 13.90
CA THR A 96 -19.25 -42.20 14.15
C THR A 96 -18.62 -40.81 14.29
N GLY A 97 -17.85 -40.46 15.30
CA GLY A 97 -16.62 -41.12 15.72
C GLY A 97 -15.44 -40.20 15.36
N ARG A 98 -14.94 -39.42 16.33
CA ARG A 98 -13.64 -38.76 16.23
C ARG A 98 -12.84 -39.09 17.49
N ALA A 99 -11.93 -40.05 17.33
CA ALA A 99 -10.75 -40.21 18.18
C ALA A 99 -9.85 -38.97 18.02
N GLY A 100 -9.02 -38.55 18.97
CA GLY A 100 -8.69 -39.07 20.29
C GLY A 100 -7.45 -38.33 20.77
N VAL A 101 -7.38 -37.99 22.06
CA VAL A 101 -6.12 -37.73 22.77
C VAL A 101 -6.33 -38.23 24.20
N GLY A 102 -5.58 -39.28 24.57
CA GLY A 102 -5.74 -39.99 25.83
C GLY A 102 -5.09 -39.27 27.02
N ALA A 103 -5.82 -39.24 28.13
CA ALA A 103 -5.31 -38.94 29.46
C ALA A 103 -5.37 -40.25 30.29
N ALA A 104 -4.27 -40.61 30.95
CA ALA A 104 -4.18 -41.77 31.82
C ALA A 104 -4.56 -41.40 33.26
N THR A 105 -5.46 -42.17 33.86
CA THR A 105 -6.00 -42.00 35.21
C THR A 105 -5.41 -43.03 36.18
N VAL A 106 -5.18 -42.58 37.42
CA VAL A 106 -4.75 -43.32 38.61
C VAL A 106 -5.86 -44.27 39.12
N PRO A 107 -5.57 -45.46 39.67
CA PRO A 107 -6.55 -46.24 40.41
C PRO A 107 -6.32 -46.19 41.93
N ALA A 108 -7.42 -46.27 42.70
CA ALA A 108 -7.44 -46.65 44.11
C ALA A 108 -8.39 -47.85 44.28
N PRO A 109 -8.14 -48.76 45.24
CA PRO A 109 -9.21 -49.63 45.74
C PRO A 109 -9.34 -49.75 47.27
N PHE A 110 -10.62 -49.77 47.69
CA PHE A 110 -11.31 -50.58 48.69
C PHE A 110 -10.98 -50.54 50.21
N TYR A 111 -12.03 -50.18 50.96
CA TYR A 111 -12.26 -50.41 52.40
C TYR A 111 -12.96 -51.76 52.63
N ARG A 112 -12.63 -52.49 53.70
CA ARG A 112 -13.45 -53.57 54.28
C ARG A 112 -13.39 -53.51 55.81
N GLY A 113 -14.56 -53.57 56.45
CA GLY A 113 -14.77 -53.44 57.90
C GLY A 113 -14.50 -54.71 58.75
N PRO A 114 -14.83 -54.65 60.06
CA PRO A 114 -14.16 -55.43 61.11
C PRO A 114 -14.92 -56.69 61.56
N GLY A 115 -14.20 -57.63 62.17
CA GLY A 115 -14.73 -58.78 62.91
C GLY A 115 -13.92 -59.01 64.19
N ALA A 116 -14.60 -59.40 65.27
CA ALA A 116 -14.14 -59.28 66.65
C ALA A 116 -13.91 -60.65 67.35
N LEU A 117 -12.96 -60.64 68.29
CA LEU A 117 -12.81 -61.46 69.53
C LEU A 117 -12.31 -62.94 69.41
N PRO A 118 -11.88 -63.60 70.53
CA PRO A 118 -10.57 -63.55 71.24
C PRO A 118 -10.07 -65.02 71.53
N PRO A 119 -9.27 -65.44 72.56
CA PRO A 119 -8.46 -64.77 73.61
C PRO A 119 -7.03 -65.37 73.85
N GLU A 120 -6.38 -64.91 74.95
CA GLU A 120 -5.36 -65.58 75.82
C GLU A 120 -3.85 -65.62 75.44
N VAL A 121 -3.09 -64.69 76.07
CA VAL A 121 -1.86 -64.78 76.94
C VAL A 121 -0.73 -65.83 76.70
N PRO A 122 0.48 -65.67 77.31
CA PRO A 122 1.50 -64.62 77.13
C PRO A 122 2.93 -65.23 76.96
N VAL A 123 3.97 -64.39 77.13
CA VAL A 123 5.41 -64.68 77.44
C VAL A 123 6.40 -64.19 76.36
N GLU A 124 6.90 -62.97 76.61
CA GLU A 124 8.32 -62.62 76.84
C GLU A 124 9.41 -63.32 75.98
N VAL A 125 10.22 -62.53 75.27
CA VAL A 125 11.64 -62.30 75.58
C VAL A 125 12.23 -61.24 74.62
N THR A 126 13.10 -60.46 75.23
CA THR A 126 13.83 -59.25 74.84
C THR A 126 14.87 -59.42 73.73
N ALA A 127 15.09 -58.35 72.94
CA ALA A 127 16.43 -57.81 72.68
C ALA A 127 16.35 -56.42 72.03
N ARG A 128 16.89 -55.42 72.73
CA ARG A 128 17.05 -54.03 72.25
C ARG A 128 18.28 -53.90 71.38
N LEU A 129 18.20 -53.11 70.31
CA LEU A 129 19.34 -52.37 69.76
C LEU A 129 19.08 -50.87 69.86
N ARG A 130 20.02 -50.16 70.50
CA ARG A 130 20.04 -48.71 70.74
C ARG A 130 20.25 -47.97 69.42
N VAL A 131 19.37 -47.01 69.10
CA VAL A 131 19.58 -46.06 68.00
C VAL A 131 20.37 -44.85 68.52
N VAL A 132 21.50 -44.56 67.87
CA VAL A 132 22.30 -43.33 68.08
C VAL A 132 21.55 -42.17 67.44
N ARG A 133 21.07 -41.24 68.27
CA ARG A 133 20.35 -40.03 67.86
C ARG A 133 21.29 -38.83 67.96
N GLU A 134 22.06 -38.52 66.91
CA GLU A 134 22.82 -37.25 66.82
C GLU A 134 23.47 -37.05 65.44
N ARG A 135 22.68 -36.81 64.37
CA ARG A 135 23.22 -36.24 63.10
C ARG A 135 22.19 -35.70 62.10
N GLN A 136 20.95 -35.44 62.52
CA GLN A 136 19.90 -34.96 61.59
C GLN A 136 19.76 -33.44 61.52
N VAL A 137 20.10 -32.69 62.57
CA VAL A 137 19.82 -31.25 62.64
C VAL A 137 20.75 -30.42 61.73
N GLY A 138 22.02 -30.81 61.58
CA GLY A 138 22.94 -30.09 60.68
C GLY A 138 22.58 -30.27 59.19
N ARG A 139 21.97 -31.40 58.83
CA ARG A 139 21.65 -31.72 57.43
C ARG A 139 20.37 -31.03 56.97
N THR A 140 19.40 -30.81 57.86
CA THR A 140 18.19 -30.04 57.54
C THR A 140 18.47 -28.56 57.34
N VAL A 141 19.37 -27.97 58.13
CA VAL A 141 19.79 -26.57 57.98
C VAL A 141 20.52 -26.32 56.66
N ALA A 142 21.41 -27.23 56.26
CA ALA A 142 22.12 -27.12 54.98
C ALA A 142 21.17 -27.22 53.77
N VAL A 143 20.17 -28.12 53.84
CA VAL A 143 19.15 -28.26 52.78
C VAL A 143 18.26 -27.02 52.70
N ALA A 144 17.85 -26.46 53.84
CA ALA A 144 17.07 -25.22 53.86
C ALA A 144 17.86 -24.04 53.28
N ALA A 145 19.15 -23.92 53.63
CA ALA A 145 20.01 -22.88 53.06
C ALA A 145 20.21 -23.03 51.54
N CYS A 146 20.42 -24.26 51.06
CA CYS A 146 20.53 -24.53 49.62
C CYS A 146 19.22 -24.27 48.87
N ALA A 147 18.07 -24.58 49.48
CA ALA A 147 16.77 -24.30 48.90
C ALA A 147 16.53 -22.79 48.79
N VAL A 148 16.83 -22.00 49.84
CA VAL A 148 16.69 -20.54 49.81
C VAL A 148 17.61 -19.91 48.76
N LEU A 149 18.85 -20.38 48.65
CA LEU A 149 19.79 -19.92 47.62
C LEU A 149 19.33 -20.32 46.20
N GLY A 150 18.82 -21.53 46.02
CA GLY A 150 18.29 -22.01 44.74
C GLY A 150 17.05 -21.21 44.29
N PHE A 151 16.08 -21.00 45.19
CA PHE A 151 14.90 -20.19 44.91
C PHE A 151 15.24 -18.71 44.70
N GLY A 152 16.22 -18.17 45.42
CA GLY A 152 16.72 -16.80 45.21
C GLY A 152 17.39 -16.61 43.86
N LEU A 153 18.19 -17.58 43.39
CA LEU A 153 18.83 -17.54 42.07
C LEU A 153 17.83 -17.72 40.92
N ILE A 154 16.84 -18.61 41.08
CA ILE A 154 15.78 -18.82 40.07
C ILE A 154 14.85 -17.60 40.02
N GLY A 155 14.47 -17.04 41.17
CA GLY A 155 13.68 -15.81 41.26
C GLY A 155 14.41 -14.59 40.69
N GLY A 156 15.72 -14.45 40.96
CA GLY A 156 16.56 -13.39 40.41
C GLY A 156 16.74 -13.49 38.90
N ALA A 157 16.86 -14.70 38.34
CA ALA A 157 16.95 -14.91 36.90
C ALA A 157 15.64 -14.58 36.17
N LEU A 158 14.48 -14.97 36.74
CA LEU A 158 13.17 -14.64 36.16
C LEU A 158 12.83 -13.15 36.28
N ALA A 159 13.24 -12.48 37.37
CA ALA A 159 13.11 -11.04 37.52
C ALA A 159 14.08 -10.28 36.59
N GLY A 160 15.30 -10.79 36.38
CA GLY A 160 16.27 -10.24 35.43
C GLY A 160 15.79 -10.31 33.98
N VAL A 161 15.09 -11.38 33.58
CA VAL A 161 14.45 -11.49 32.26
C VAL A 161 13.31 -10.48 32.11
N TRP A 162 12.55 -10.23 33.17
CA TRP A 162 11.49 -9.20 33.15
C TRP A 162 12.02 -7.77 33.17
N LEU A 163 13.15 -7.51 33.86
CA LEU A 163 13.80 -6.20 33.87
C LEU A 163 14.57 -5.93 32.57
N ALA A 164 15.16 -6.95 31.93
CA ALA A 164 15.73 -6.84 30.59
C ALA A 164 14.66 -6.69 29.50
N ALA A 165 13.46 -7.23 29.71
CA ALA A 165 12.29 -7.00 28.86
C ALA A 165 11.58 -5.66 29.15
N ALA A 166 11.86 -5.04 30.30
CA ALA A 166 11.30 -3.75 30.72
C ALA A 166 12.22 -2.56 30.46
N GLU A 167 13.40 -2.77 29.86
CA GLU A 167 14.02 -1.67 29.13
C GLU A 167 13.06 -1.31 28.00
N PRO A 168 12.56 -0.06 27.92
CA PRO A 168 11.84 0.41 26.74
C PRO A 168 12.86 0.42 25.59
N GLY A 169 13.08 -0.75 24.99
CA GLY A 169 13.88 -0.91 23.80
C GLY A 169 13.35 0.09 22.79
N LYS A 170 14.28 0.86 22.19
CA LYS A 170 13.94 1.73 21.06
C LYS A 170 13.02 0.93 20.14
N PRO A 171 11.86 1.47 19.72
CA PRO A 171 10.97 0.76 18.83
C PRO A 171 11.77 0.17 17.68
N VAL A 172 11.70 -1.15 17.48
CA VAL A 172 12.46 -1.83 16.43
C VAL A 172 12.12 -1.14 15.11
N GLU A 173 13.15 -0.57 14.47
CA GLU A 173 12.98 0.12 13.20
C GLU A 173 12.50 -0.91 12.15
N PRO A 174 11.46 -0.59 11.37
CA PRO A 174 11.00 -1.50 10.32
C PRO A 174 12.15 -1.86 9.38
N VAL A 175 12.21 -3.14 8.98
CA VAL A 175 13.24 -3.62 8.04
C VAL A 175 13.16 -2.80 6.75
N GLY A 176 14.29 -2.22 6.35
CA GLY A 176 14.37 -1.40 5.14
C GLY A 176 13.93 0.05 5.30
N TYR A 177 13.61 0.52 6.51
CA TYR A 177 13.12 1.90 6.69
C TYR A 177 14.18 2.95 6.35
N THR A 178 15.43 2.71 6.75
CA THR A 178 16.55 3.60 6.41
C THR A 178 16.79 3.61 4.90
N GLU A 179 16.87 2.45 4.25
CA GLU A 179 17.03 2.34 2.80
C GLU A 179 15.85 2.94 2.03
N ALA A 180 14.64 2.86 2.58
CA ALA A 180 13.45 3.43 1.98
C ALA A 180 13.51 4.97 1.85
N LYS A 181 14.30 5.66 2.67
CA LYS A 181 14.49 7.12 2.57
C LYS A 181 15.18 7.52 1.26
N ASP A 182 16.03 6.63 0.74
CA ASP A 182 16.90 6.89 -0.38
C ASP A 182 16.37 6.29 -1.70
N LEU A 183 15.32 5.48 -1.64
CA LEU A 183 14.69 4.88 -2.83
C LEU A 183 14.32 5.89 -3.92
N TRP A 184 14.04 7.16 -3.60
CA TRP A 184 13.69 8.16 -4.62
C TRP A 184 14.83 8.49 -5.59
N HIS A 185 16.08 8.31 -5.17
CA HIS A 185 17.26 8.54 -6.00
C HIS A 185 18.00 7.24 -6.35
N ASP A 186 17.99 6.25 -5.45
CA ASP A 186 18.68 4.98 -5.66
C ASP A 186 17.88 3.96 -6.49
N ALA A 187 16.54 3.98 -6.41
CA ALA A 187 15.73 2.99 -7.09
C ALA A 187 15.45 3.37 -8.54
N PRO A 188 15.48 2.40 -9.48
CA PRO A 188 15.00 2.62 -10.83
C PRO A 188 13.55 3.11 -10.86
N VAL A 189 13.22 3.97 -11.83
CA VAL A 189 11.85 4.48 -12.00
C VAL A 189 10.84 3.34 -12.18
N ASP A 190 11.21 2.24 -12.84
CA ASP A 190 10.34 1.08 -13.04
C ASP A 190 10.09 0.28 -11.74
N THR A 191 10.89 0.49 -10.69
CA THR A 191 10.66 -0.06 -9.34
C THR A 191 9.64 0.80 -8.58
N LEU A 192 9.77 2.13 -8.64
CA LEU A 192 8.88 3.07 -7.94
C LEU A 192 7.52 3.21 -8.63
N PHE A 193 7.55 3.20 -9.96
CA PHE A 193 6.40 3.35 -10.85
C PHE A 193 6.44 2.27 -11.92
N PRO A 194 6.06 1.02 -11.65
CA PRO A 194 6.06 -0.03 -12.67
C PRO A 194 5.36 0.39 -13.96
N ARG A 195 5.82 -0.09 -15.11
CA ARG A 195 5.18 0.21 -16.40
C ARG A 195 3.71 -0.21 -16.44
N THR A 196 3.38 -1.26 -15.71
CA THR A 196 2.03 -1.80 -15.59
C THR A 196 1.69 -2.03 -14.13
N LEU A 197 0.53 -1.56 -13.68
CA LEU A 197 -0.04 -1.89 -12.39
C LEU A 197 -1.25 -2.81 -12.63
N THR A 198 -1.10 -4.08 -12.26
CA THR A 198 -2.18 -5.08 -12.34
C THR A 198 -2.95 -5.14 -11.04
N GLY A 199 -4.26 -5.04 -11.12
CA GLY A 199 -5.19 -4.93 -10.01
C GLY A 199 -6.24 -6.02 -9.99
N PRO A 200 -5.89 -7.23 -9.52
CA PRO A 200 -6.89 -8.27 -9.37
C PRO A 200 -7.92 -7.83 -8.34
N GLY A 201 -9.21 -7.95 -8.68
CA GLY A 201 -10.30 -7.59 -7.76
C GLY A 201 -10.42 -6.11 -7.40
N ALA A 202 -9.71 -5.20 -8.08
CA ALA A 202 -9.61 -3.79 -7.68
C ALA A 202 -10.74 -2.91 -8.23
N GLY A 203 -11.48 -3.38 -9.24
CA GLY A 203 -12.62 -2.69 -9.83
C GLY A 203 -13.94 -2.95 -9.10
N PRO A 204 -15.00 -2.19 -9.43
CA PRO A 204 -16.35 -2.44 -8.91
C PRO A 204 -16.76 -3.91 -9.08
N GLY A 205 -17.34 -4.50 -8.04
CA GLY A 205 -17.74 -5.91 -8.05
C GLY A 205 -16.57 -6.92 -8.04
N GLY A 206 -15.34 -6.48 -7.78
CA GLY A 206 -14.16 -7.36 -7.77
C GLY A 206 -13.60 -7.64 -9.17
N ALA A 207 -13.80 -6.74 -10.12
CA ALA A 207 -13.22 -6.88 -11.46
C ALA A 207 -11.70 -6.62 -11.46
N ASP A 208 -10.98 -7.33 -12.31
CA ASP A 208 -9.56 -7.07 -12.54
C ASP A 208 -9.36 -5.76 -13.30
N ARG A 209 -8.32 -5.02 -12.94
CA ARG A 209 -8.01 -3.71 -13.51
C ARG A 209 -6.54 -3.62 -13.86
N THR A 210 -6.22 -3.22 -15.08
CA THR A 210 -4.83 -3.03 -15.51
C THR A 210 -4.59 -1.59 -15.91
N TRP A 211 -3.49 -1.03 -15.44
CA TRP A 211 -3.11 0.35 -15.66
C TRP A 211 -1.73 0.44 -16.30
N THR A 212 -1.58 1.23 -17.35
CA THR A 212 -0.32 1.42 -18.07
C THR A 212 0.21 2.82 -17.83
N ARG A 213 1.49 2.92 -17.45
CA ARG A 213 2.18 4.19 -17.21
C ARG A 213 2.36 4.95 -18.52
N ILE A 214 1.89 6.18 -18.57
CA ILE A 214 1.93 7.04 -19.76
C ILE A 214 2.72 8.35 -19.55
N VAL A 215 2.93 8.76 -18.29
CA VAL A 215 3.73 9.95 -17.95
C VAL A 215 4.56 9.66 -16.71
N VAL A 216 5.79 10.15 -16.69
CA VAL A 216 6.62 10.26 -15.48
C VAL A 216 7.18 11.69 -15.45
N ALA A 217 6.99 12.39 -14.33
CA ALA A 217 7.60 13.69 -14.11
C ALA A 217 9.03 13.52 -13.57
N PRO A 218 9.95 14.46 -13.86
CA PRO A 218 11.18 14.58 -13.10
C PRO A 218 10.89 14.73 -11.61
N ASP A 219 11.84 14.31 -10.78
CA ASP A 219 11.75 14.51 -9.35
C ASP A 219 11.79 16.00 -9.01
N ALA A 220 11.00 16.41 -8.01
CA ALA A 220 10.80 17.82 -7.71
C ALA A 220 10.84 18.10 -6.21
N ALA A 221 11.19 19.35 -5.88
CA ALA A 221 11.24 19.80 -4.49
C ALA A 221 9.81 19.97 -3.97
N CYS A 222 9.65 19.88 -2.65
CA CYS A 222 8.39 20.12 -1.98
C CYS A 222 8.04 21.61 -2.02
N ALA A 223 7.37 22.04 -3.09
CA ALA A 223 7.03 23.43 -3.35
C ALA A 223 5.55 23.57 -3.79
N PRO A 224 4.94 24.76 -3.63
CA PRO A 224 3.55 25.02 -4.04
C PRO A 224 3.23 24.73 -5.51
N ALA A 225 4.24 24.74 -6.39
CA ALA A 225 4.09 24.37 -7.80
C ALA A 225 3.90 22.86 -8.02
N VAL A 226 4.31 22.04 -7.05
CA VAL A 226 4.30 20.58 -7.12
C VAL A 226 3.23 19.98 -6.21
N LEU A 227 3.06 20.52 -5.01
CA LEU A 227 2.06 20.12 -4.03
C LEU A 227 1.16 21.31 -3.70
N PRO A 228 -0.18 21.17 -3.79
CA PRO A 228 -1.11 22.20 -3.32
C PRO A 228 -0.86 22.56 -1.86
N LYS A 229 -1.18 23.81 -1.48
CA LYS A 229 -0.84 24.38 -0.16
C LYS A 229 -1.27 23.49 1.02
N GLY A 230 -2.50 22.98 1.03
CA GLY A 230 -2.94 22.13 2.13
C GLY A 230 -2.29 20.76 2.16
N LEU A 231 -1.98 20.17 0.98
CA LEU A 231 -1.19 18.94 0.93
C LEU A 231 0.23 19.19 1.44
N LEU A 232 0.86 20.29 1.04
CA LEU A 232 2.17 20.68 1.52
C LEU A 232 2.17 20.86 3.05
N ALA A 233 1.21 21.60 3.60
CA ALA A 233 1.07 21.79 5.05
C ALA A 233 0.79 20.48 5.81
N THR A 234 0.10 19.53 5.16
CA THR A 234 -0.22 18.22 5.74
C THR A 234 1.02 17.32 5.83
N VAL A 235 1.94 17.40 4.86
CA VAL A 235 3.17 16.58 4.82
C VAL A 235 4.40 17.28 5.42
N GLU A 236 4.36 18.60 5.62
CA GLU A 236 5.45 19.38 6.22
C GLU A 236 5.91 18.83 7.57
N PRO A 237 5.03 18.42 8.52
CA PRO A 237 5.44 17.83 9.79
C PRO A 237 6.21 16.51 9.65
N LEU A 238 6.06 15.80 8.53
CA LEU A 238 6.83 14.59 8.22
C LEU A 238 8.22 14.91 7.64
N GLY A 239 8.52 16.18 7.34
CA GLY A 239 9.76 16.60 6.73
C GLY A 239 9.85 16.18 5.28
N CYS A 240 9.03 16.76 4.41
CA CYS A 240 9.04 16.50 2.97
C CYS A 240 10.44 16.69 2.37
N GLU A 241 10.91 15.67 1.64
CA GLU A 241 12.25 15.62 1.05
C GLU A 241 12.16 15.80 -0.47
N ARG A 242 11.51 14.85 -1.16
CA ARG A 242 11.33 14.85 -2.61
C ARG A 242 9.95 14.36 -3.00
N VAL A 243 9.48 14.83 -4.15
CA VAL A 243 8.21 14.42 -4.74
C VAL A 243 8.43 13.80 -6.10
N LEU A 244 7.93 12.59 -6.29
CA LEU A 244 7.90 11.88 -7.56
C LEU A 244 6.47 11.73 -8.04
N ARG A 245 6.22 11.81 -9.34
CA ARG A 245 4.85 11.68 -9.90
C ARG A 245 4.85 10.90 -11.21
N ALA A 246 3.81 10.11 -11.39
CA ALA A 246 3.53 9.40 -12.64
C ALA A 246 2.04 9.39 -12.94
N THR A 247 1.68 9.30 -14.21
CA THR A 247 0.29 9.14 -14.64
C THR A 247 0.13 7.84 -15.41
N TYR A 248 -0.96 7.14 -15.12
CA TYR A 248 -1.37 5.90 -15.76
C TYR A 248 -2.72 6.07 -16.44
N THR A 249 -2.99 5.21 -17.42
CA THR A 249 -4.32 5.03 -18.02
C THR A 249 -4.78 3.60 -17.87
N ASP A 250 -6.09 3.40 -17.74
CA ASP A 250 -6.68 2.07 -17.70
C ASP A 250 -6.61 1.37 -19.06
N ALA A 251 -6.82 0.05 -19.07
CA ALA A 251 -6.77 -0.76 -20.28
C ALA A 251 -7.74 -0.29 -21.39
N THR A 252 -8.82 0.42 -21.03
CA THR A 252 -9.83 0.95 -21.94
C THR A 252 -9.59 2.41 -22.35
N ALA A 253 -8.52 3.04 -21.86
CA ALA A 253 -8.22 4.46 -22.08
C ALA A 253 -9.38 5.42 -21.74
N SER A 254 -10.26 5.01 -20.83
CA SER A 254 -11.41 5.79 -20.34
C SER A 254 -11.07 6.59 -19.08
N SER A 255 -10.09 6.11 -18.32
CA SER A 255 -9.71 6.69 -17.05
C SER A 255 -8.21 6.95 -17.02
N VAL A 256 -7.85 7.96 -16.24
CA VAL A 256 -6.47 8.32 -15.93
C VAL A 256 -6.31 8.43 -14.43
N ILE A 257 -5.09 8.15 -13.95
CA ILE A 257 -4.75 8.30 -12.55
C ILE A 257 -3.33 8.82 -12.41
N THR A 258 -3.18 9.93 -11.69
CA THR A 258 -1.87 10.42 -11.28
C THR A 258 -1.58 9.91 -9.89
N VAL A 259 -0.41 9.30 -9.73
CA VAL A 259 0.13 8.90 -8.44
C VAL A 259 1.29 9.82 -8.06
N GLY A 260 1.41 10.10 -6.77
CA GLY A 260 2.51 10.88 -6.21
C GLY A 260 3.14 10.15 -5.04
N LEU A 261 4.47 10.12 -5.00
CA LEU A 261 5.26 9.63 -3.86
C LEU A 261 5.95 10.84 -3.23
N VAL A 262 5.59 11.15 -1.99
CA VAL A 262 6.23 12.22 -1.21
C VAL A 262 7.13 11.56 -0.18
N PHE A 263 8.43 11.53 -0.46
CA PHE A 263 9.42 10.98 0.46
C PHE A 263 9.62 11.92 1.64
N THR A 264 9.79 11.35 2.83
CA THR A 264 9.81 12.08 4.11
C THR A 264 11.13 11.83 4.85
N ARG A 265 11.56 12.81 5.65
CA ARG A 265 12.71 12.70 6.56
C ARG A 265 12.34 12.09 7.91
N ALA A 266 11.05 11.92 8.19
CA ALA A 266 10.53 11.36 9.42
C ALA A 266 11.19 10.02 9.78
N ASP A 267 11.51 9.85 11.07
CA ASP A 267 11.80 8.53 11.62
C ASP A 267 10.51 7.69 11.74
N ALA A 268 10.67 6.38 11.93
CA ALA A 268 9.52 5.47 11.97
C ALA A 268 8.48 5.82 13.06
N PRO A 269 8.86 6.25 14.28
CA PRO A 269 7.89 6.74 15.27
C PRO A 269 7.10 7.97 14.78
N THR A 270 7.78 8.98 14.23
CA THR A 270 7.14 10.20 13.72
C THR A 270 6.22 9.88 12.55
N GLN A 271 6.68 9.07 11.59
CA GLN A 271 5.90 8.64 10.44
C GLN A 271 4.65 7.85 10.87
N ARG A 272 4.76 6.98 11.86
CA ARG A 272 3.62 6.22 12.41
C ARG A 272 2.60 7.13 13.08
N THR A 273 3.05 8.07 13.91
CA THR A 273 2.14 8.96 14.65
C THR A 273 1.52 10.01 13.74
N LEU A 274 2.32 10.66 12.91
CA LEU A 274 1.87 11.74 12.03
C LEU A 274 1.36 11.26 10.68
N GLY A 275 1.49 9.98 10.35
CA GLY A 275 0.88 9.39 9.15
C GLY A 275 -0.57 8.94 9.36
N GLN A 276 -0.99 8.76 10.61
CA GLN A 276 -2.36 8.39 10.94
C GLN A 276 -3.35 9.47 10.49
N ASP A 277 -4.49 9.01 9.97
CA ASP A 277 -5.63 9.83 9.55
C ASP A 277 -5.26 10.99 8.61
N LEU A 278 -4.16 10.86 7.86
CA LEU A 278 -3.68 11.89 6.95
C LEU A 278 -4.73 12.24 5.88
N THR A 279 -5.49 11.25 5.42
CA THR A 279 -6.65 11.43 4.53
C THR A 279 -7.71 12.34 5.11
N THR A 280 -8.06 12.14 6.38
CA THR A 280 -9.05 12.96 7.09
C THR A 280 -8.55 14.39 7.28
N ARG A 281 -7.27 14.56 7.63
CA ARG A 281 -6.65 15.89 7.86
C ARG A 281 -6.49 16.71 6.61
N LEU A 282 -6.24 16.07 5.46
CA LEU A 282 -6.07 16.77 4.18
C LEU A 282 -7.35 17.50 3.74
N GLY A 283 -8.53 17.02 4.16
CA GLY A 283 -9.79 17.72 3.95
C GLY A 283 -10.19 17.83 2.48
N ALA A 284 -10.20 19.05 1.94
CA ALA A 284 -10.60 19.34 0.56
C ALA A 284 -9.42 19.51 -0.40
N ASP A 285 -8.19 19.49 0.10
CA ASP A 285 -7.00 19.65 -0.73
C ASP A 285 -6.69 18.34 -1.47
N VAL A 286 -6.69 18.38 -2.80
CA VAL A 286 -6.62 17.17 -3.61
C VAL A 286 -5.23 17.02 -4.22
N PRO A 287 -4.64 15.82 -4.22
CA PRO A 287 -3.41 15.54 -4.94
C PRO A 287 -3.47 16.08 -6.39
N PRO A 288 -2.39 16.71 -6.89
CA PRO A 288 -2.41 17.33 -8.19
C PRO A 288 -2.43 16.28 -9.31
N ALA A 289 -3.16 16.57 -10.37
CA ALA A 289 -3.09 15.81 -11.61
C ALA A 289 -1.79 16.15 -12.36
N LEU A 290 -1.26 15.17 -13.09
CA LEU A 290 -0.10 15.33 -13.97
C LEU A 290 -0.54 15.02 -15.40
N ALA A 291 -0.71 16.08 -16.19
CA ALA A 291 -1.03 15.98 -17.60
C ALA A 291 0.18 15.52 -18.42
N GLY A 292 -0.09 14.85 -19.54
CA GLY A 292 0.92 14.42 -20.51
C GLY A 292 0.53 14.84 -21.93
N PRO A 293 1.13 15.90 -22.49
CA PRO A 293 0.89 16.27 -23.89
C PRO A 293 1.10 15.07 -24.83
N GLY A 294 0.22 14.91 -25.81
CA GLY A 294 0.27 13.77 -26.74
C GLY A 294 -0.20 12.43 -26.17
N THR A 295 -0.75 12.41 -24.94
CA THR A 295 -1.35 11.21 -24.33
C THR A 295 -2.82 11.42 -24.01
N VAL A 296 -3.51 10.35 -23.60
CA VAL A 296 -4.90 10.43 -23.09
C VAL A 296 -5.02 11.27 -21.81
N ALA A 297 -3.92 11.54 -21.10
CA ALA A 297 -3.89 12.45 -19.96
C ALA A 297 -3.63 13.92 -20.34
N ALA A 298 -3.63 14.29 -21.63
CA ALA A 298 -3.32 15.66 -22.06
C ALA A 298 -4.25 16.72 -21.44
N ARG A 299 -5.51 16.35 -21.17
CA ARG A 299 -6.51 17.23 -20.54
C ARG A 299 -6.71 16.94 -19.06
N PHE A 300 -5.90 16.08 -18.44
CA PHE A 300 -6.06 15.70 -17.04
C PHE A 300 -5.48 16.78 -16.12
N GLY A 301 -6.30 17.79 -15.84
CA GLY A 301 -5.99 18.91 -14.96
C GLY A 301 -6.88 18.96 -13.72
N ALA A 302 -6.87 20.11 -13.04
CA ALA A 302 -7.66 20.30 -11.81
C ALA A 302 -9.17 20.04 -11.97
N PRO A 303 -9.83 20.45 -13.07
CA PRO A 303 -11.27 20.22 -13.26
C PRO A 303 -11.66 18.75 -13.52
N GLN A 304 -10.71 17.90 -13.94
CA GLN A 304 -10.95 16.50 -14.31
C GLN A 304 -10.76 15.52 -13.15
N ARG A 305 -10.25 15.98 -12.00
CA ARG A 305 -10.03 15.13 -10.82
C ARG A 305 -11.37 14.71 -10.23
N ALA A 306 -11.56 13.40 -10.07
CA ALA A 306 -12.83 12.79 -9.67
C ALA A 306 -12.77 12.21 -8.27
N ALA A 307 -11.83 11.30 -8.03
CA ALA A 307 -11.63 10.71 -6.71
C ALA A 307 -10.16 10.68 -6.32
N TRP A 308 -9.86 10.73 -5.03
CA TRP A 308 -8.49 10.71 -4.54
C TRP A 308 -8.35 9.91 -3.26
N TRP A 309 -7.13 9.45 -3.01
CA TRP A 309 -6.74 8.79 -1.77
C TRP A 309 -5.31 9.16 -1.42
N LEU A 310 -4.99 9.10 -0.13
CA LEU A 310 -3.60 9.06 0.32
C LEU A 310 -3.41 8.05 1.42
N ASN A 311 -2.16 7.61 1.58
CA ASN A 311 -1.73 6.74 2.65
C ASN A 311 -0.30 7.10 3.05
N ALA A 312 -0.08 7.26 4.35
CA ALA A 312 1.24 7.39 4.95
C ALA A 312 1.50 6.11 5.77
N PRO A 313 2.03 5.03 5.14
CA PRO A 313 2.36 3.80 5.85
C PRO A 313 3.29 4.07 7.04
N ALA A 314 2.96 3.49 8.20
CA ALA A 314 3.73 3.63 9.44
C ALA A 314 5.14 3.03 9.37
N ASP A 315 5.41 2.21 8.35
CA ASP A 315 6.61 1.43 8.18
C ASP A 315 7.46 1.85 6.97
N LEU A 316 7.11 2.96 6.30
CA LEU A 316 7.91 3.54 5.21
C LEU A 316 7.93 5.08 5.30
N PRO A 317 9.06 5.74 5.03
CA PRO A 317 9.22 7.20 5.02
C PRO A 317 8.65 7.84 3.74
N VAL A 318 7.37 7.57 3.44
CA VAL A 318 6.71 8.05 2.22
C VAL A 318 5.22 8.29 2.45
N VAL A 319 4.67 9.33 1.83
CA VAL A 319 3.23 9.50 1.64
C VAL A 319 2.89 9.19 0.19
N VAL A 320 2.05 8.19 -0.01
CA VAL A 320 1.57 7.78 -1.33
C VAL A 320 0.23 8.45 -1.57
N THR A 321 0.09 9.13 -2.70
CA THR A 321 -1.14 9.80 -3.12
C THR A 321 -1.58 9.26 -4.47
N ALA A 322 -2.88 9.25 -4.70
CA ALA A 322 -3.45 8.99 -6.02
C ALA A 322 -4.67 9.86 -6.26
N VAL A 323 -4.81 10.35 -7.49
CA VAL A 323 -5.99 11.05 -7.96
C VAL A 323 -6.40 10.52 -9.32
N SER A 324 -7.63 10.03 -9.40
CA SER A 324 -8.23 9.46 -10.61
C SER A 324 -9.18 10.46 -11.28
N GLY A 325 -9.39 10.30 -12.58
CA GLY A 325 -10.28 11.13 -13.37
C GLY A 325 -10.57 10.53 -14.74
N PHE A 326 -11.41 11.23 -15.51
CA PHE A 326 -11.81 10.82 -16.85
C PHE A 326 -10.77 11.25 -17.90
N ALA A 327 -10.44 10.35 -18.82
CA ALA A 327 -9.47 10.59 -19.88
C ALA A 327 -9.98 11.53 -20.98
N ASP A 328 -11.30 11.64 -21.15
CA ASP A 328 -11.91 12.46 -22.21
C ASP A 328 -11.92 13.97 -21.90
N GLY A 329 -11.41 14.37 -20.74
CA GLY A 329 -11.29 15.76 -20.33
C GLY A 329 -12.58 16.37 -19.77
N ARG A 330 -13.65 15.58 -19.59
CA ARG A 330 -14.87 16.08 -18.95
C ARG A 330 -14.59 16.59 -17.54
N THR A 331 -15.25 17.67 -17.16
CA THR A 331 -15.16 18.22 -15.80
C THR A 331 -16.00 17.40 -14.84
N VAL A 332 -15.57 17.31 -13.58
CA VAL A 332 -16.31 16.63 -12.52
C VAL A 332 -17.17 17.64 -11.76
N GLU A 333 -18.50 17.51 -11.86
CA GLU A 333 -19.43 18.33 -11.08
C GLU A 333 -19.27 18.07 -9.58
N GLY A 334 -19.32 19.13 -8.77
CA GLY A 334 -19.07 19.04 -7.33
C GLY A 334 -17.60 18.81 -6.94
N GLY A 335 -16.71 18.61 -7.92
CA GLY A 335 -15.28 18.46 -7.72
C GLY A 335 -14.83 17.10 -7.17
N PRO A 336 -13.52 16.95 -6.96
CA PRO A 336 -12.94 15.70 -6.50
C PRO A 336 -13.34 15.34 -5.06
N VAL A 337 -13.64 14.07 -4.81
CA VAL A 337 -14.00 13.54 -3.49
C VAL A 337 -12.98 12.51 -2.98
N PRO A 338 -12.80 12.34 -1.66
CA PRO A 338 -12.01 11.23 -1.16
C PRO A 338 -12.65 9.88 -1.52
N ALA A 339 -11.82 8.86 -1.71
CA ALA A 339 -12.23 7.56 -2.26
C ALA A 339 -13.29 6.85 -1.39
N ASP A 340 -13.18 6.93 -0.07
CA ASP A 340 -14.17 6.36 0.85
C ASP A 340 -15.56 6.97 0.65
N ARG A 341 -15.64 8.29 0.45
CA ARG A 341 -16.89 9.00 0.11
C ARG A 341 -17.39 8.65 -1.29
N ALA A 342 -16.49 8.40 -2.25
CA ALA A 342 -16.87 7.94 -3.58
C ALA A 342 -17.43 6.51 -3.59
N MET A 343 -17.01 5.69 -2.62
CA MET A 343 -17.38 4.28 -2.47
C MET A 343 -18.59 4.06 -1.56
N THR A 344 -19.21 5.12 -1.02
CA THR A 344 -20.44 5.00 -0.22
C THR A 344 -21.55 4.34 -1.02
N ALA A 345 -22.27 3.41 -0.39
CA ALA A 345 -23.39 2.72 -1.01
C ALA A 345 -24.46 3.69 -1.56
N ASN A 346 -25.13 3.29 -2.64
CA ASN A 346 -26.22 4.03 -3.30
C ASN A 346 -25.82 5.39 -3.89
N ARG A 347 -24.52 5.71 -3.97
CA ARG A 347 -24.04 6.91 -4.64
C ARG A 347 -24.07 6.71 -6.17
N THR A 348 -24.70 7.65 -6.89
CA THR A 348 -25.05 7.49 -8.31
C THR A 348 -24.41 8.50 -9.26
N ASP A 349 -23.58 9.43 -8.77
CA ASP A 349 -22.80 10.31 -9.66
C ASP A 349 -21.74 9.55 -10.44
N ALA A 350 -21.26 10.19 -11.51
CA ALA A 350 -20.32 9.61 -12.46
C ALA A 350 -19.04 9.09 -11.78
N THR A 351 -18.53 9.76 -10.74
CA THR A 351 -17.33 9.32 -10.01
C THR A 351 -17.54 7.97 -9.33
N ALA A 352 -18.68 7.80 -8.65
CA ALA A 352 -19.03 6.56 -7.96
C ALA A 352 -19.28 5.42 -8.96
N GLN A 353 -20.14 5.67 -9.97
CA GLN A 353 -20.54 4.65 -10.95
C GLN A 353 -19.38 4.19 -11.85
N SER A 354 -18.38 5.05 -12.08
CA SER A 354 -17.18 4.69 -12.84
C SER A 354 -16.13 3.95 -12.01
N GLY A 355 -16.34 3.79 -10.69
CA GLY A 355 -15.41 3.09 -9.81
C GLY A 355 -14.12 3.87 -9.49
N LEU A 356 -14.04 5.16 -9.83
CA LEU A 356 -12.80 5.95 -9.72
C LEU A 356 -12.28 6.06 -8.27
N GLY A 357 -13.16 5.94 -7.27
CA GLY A 357 -12.79 5.83 -5.86
C GLY A 357 -12.04 4.52 -5.54
N HIS A 358 -12.55 3.38 -6.01
CA HIS A 358 -11.90 2.08 -5.84
C HIS A 358 -10.50 2.09 -6.45
N GLU A 359 -10.34 2.71 -7.62
CA GLU A 359 -9.05 2.81 -8.31
C GLU A 359 -8.04 3.67 -7.54
N ALA A 360 -8.46 4.85 -7.04
CA ALA A 360 -7.59 5.73 -6.27
C ALA A 360 -7.05 5.05 -5.01
N LYS A 361 -7.93 4.38 -4.25
CA LYS A 361 -7.53 3.63 -3.06
C LYS A 361 -6.67 2.41 -3.40
N GLY A 362 -7.13 1.58 -4.34
CA GLY A 362 -6.48 0.32 -4.70
C GLY A 362 -5.07 0.49 -5.27
N ILE A 363 -4.84 1.52 -6.10
CA ILE A 363 -3.50 1.84 -6.63
C ILE A 363 -2.59 2.36 -5.52
N THR A 364 -3.09 3.24 -4.64
CA THR A 364 -2.32 3.73 -3.50
C THR A 364 -1.81 2.57 -2.63
N GLU A 365 -2.70 1.65 -2.26
CA GLU A 365 -2.34 0.48 -1.44
C GLU A 365 -1.37 -0.47 -2.16
N ARG A 366 -1.48 -0.60 -3.49
CA ARG A 366 -0.55 -1.39 -4.29
C ARG A 366 0.84 -0.78 -4.31
N LEU A 367 0.96 0.52 -4.55
CA LEU A 367 2.26 1.20 -4.53
C LEU A 367 2.91 1.10 -3.16
N VAL A 368 2.14 1.21 -2.08
CA VAL A 368 2.66 0.97 -0.71
C VAL A 368 3.25 -0.44 -0.59
N ARG A 369 2.57 -1.49 -1.09
CA ARG A 369 3.13 -2.86 -1.07
C ARG A 369 4.41 -2.98 -1.91
N LEU A 370 4.44 -2.37 -3.09
CA LEU A 370 5.62 -2.38 -3.97
C LEU A 370 6.81 -1.69 -3.30
N LEU A 371 6.58 -0.56 -2.63
CA LEU A 371 7.62 0.18 -1.91
C LEU A 371 8.16 -0.62 -0.72
N ARG A 372 7.32 -1.38 0.00
CA ARG A 372 7.82 -2.32 1.03
C ARG A 372 8.72 -3.39 0.45
N THR A 373 8.34 -3.97 -0.69
CA THR A 373 9.17 -4.95 -1.39
C THR A 373 10.50 -4.32 -1.84
N ALA A 374 10.48 -3.11 -2.37
CA ALA A 374 11.69 -2.38 -2.78
C ALA A 374 12.60 -2.11 -1.58
N ALA A 375 12.06 -1.57 -0.48
CA ALA A 375 12.79 -1.29 0.75
C ALA A 375 13.45 -2.54 1.35
N THR A 376 12.70 -3.64 1.45
CA THR A 376 13.22 -4.91 1.98
C THR A 376 14.25 -5.56 1.04
N THR A 377 14.20 -5.27 -0.25
CA THR A 377 15.21 -5.74 -1.22
C THR A 377 16.49 -4.94 -1.10
N ALA A 378 16.39 -3.61 -1.07
CA ALA A 378 17.53 -2.71 -0.86
C ALA A 378 18.28 -3.03 0.45
N ALA A 379 17.56 -3.28 1.55
CA ALA A 379 18.16 -3.68 2.82
C ALA A 379 18.94 -5.00 2.73
N LYS A 380 18.44 -5.98 1.95
CA LYS A 380 19.13 -7.26 1.75
C LYS A 380 20.37 -7.10 0.87
N GLU A 381 20.35 -6.18 -0.08
CA GLU A 381 21.47 -5.88 -0.96
C GLU A 381 22.58 -5.16 -0.19
N ASN A 382 22.23 -4.19 0.65
CA ASN A 382 23.20 -3.48 1.51
C ASN A 382 23.80 -4.36 2.62
N ALA A 383 23.12 -5.43 3.01
CA ALA A 383 23.61 -6.39 4.00
C ALA A 383 24.53 -7.47 3.42
N ARG A 384 24.70 -7.53 2.09
CA ARG A 384 25.61 -8.46 1.39
C ARG A 384 26.94 -7.77 1.11
#